data_AF-A0A7Y5K439-F1
#
_entry.id   AF-A0A7Y5K439-F1
#
_cell.length_a   1.000
_cell.length_b   1.000
_cell.length_c   1.000
_cell.angle_alpha   90.00
_cell.angle_beta   90.00
_cell.angle_gamma   90.00
#
_symmetry.space_group_name_H-M   'P 1'
#
loop_
_entity.id
_entity.type
_entity.pdbx_description
1 polymer ?
#
loop_
_entity_poly.entity_id
_entity_poly.type
_entity_poly.pdbx_seq_one_letter_code
_entity_poly.pdbx_strand_id
1 'polypeptide(L)' 'MEPITRERAERIVRAHACERCGEYTYKKLVVRPASEAQREVGATWHAVKICGVCGLEQELGLDAEGDIVYLG' A
#
# COMPACT_ATOMS: atom_id res chain seq x y z
N MET A 1 8.87 -19.35 -1.84
CA MET A 1 7.47 -18.89 -1.92
C MET A 1 7.44 -17.77 -2.93
N GLU A 2 6.51 -17.78 -3.89
CA GLU A 2 6.39 -16.69 -4.86
C GLU A 2 5.61 -15.53 -4.22
N PRO A 3 6.07 -14.27 -4.36
CA PRO A 3 5.35 -13.12 -3.84
C PRO A 3 3.94 -13.00 -4.43
N ILE A 4 3.02 -12.39 -3.68
CA ILE A 4 1.71 -12.00 -4.23
C ILE A 4 1.87 -11.16 -5.50
N THR A 5 0.95 -11.31 -6.45
CA THR A 5 0.96 -10.51 -7.67
C THR A 5 0.66 -9.04 -7.36
N ARG A 6 1.05 -8.14 -8.26
CA ARG A 6 0.73 -6.71 -8.15
C ARG A 6 -0.78 -6.49 -8.06
N GLU A 7 -1.59 -7.22 -8.83
CA GLU A 7 -3.05 -7.12 -8.81
C GLU A 7 -3.63 -7.53 -7.45
N ARG A 8 -3.01 -8.50 -6.76
CA ARG A 8 -3.40 -8.88 -5.39
C ARG A 8 -2.97 -7.81 -4.39
N ALA A 9 -1.75 -7.28 -4.50
CA ALA A 9 -1.27 -6.18 -3.67
C ALA A 9 -2.18 -4.94 -3.80
N GLU A 10 -2.59 -4.56 -5.02
CA GLU A 10 -3.54 -3.47 -5.26
C GLU A 10 -4.89 -3.68 -4.58
N ARG A 11 -5.42 -4.90 -4.58
CA ARG A 11 -6.67 -5.22 -3.87
C ARG A 11 -6.52 -5.04 -2.36
N ILE A 12 -5.42 -5.50 -1.79
CA ILE A 12 -5.12 -5.35 -0.35
C ILE A 12 -5.01 -3.87 0.00
N VAL A 13 -4.26 -3.07 -0.77
CA VAL A 13 -4.11 -1.62 -0.52
C VAL A 13 -5.45 -0.90 -0.59
N ARG A 14 -6.31 -1.24 -1.56
CA ARG A 14 -7.67 -0.66 -1.68
C ARG A 14 -8.57 -1.01 -0.50
N ALA A 15 -8.35 -2.16 0.14
CA ALA A 15 -9.11 -2.59 1.30
C ALA A 15 -8.67 -1.94 2.62
N HIS A 16 -7.69 -1.02 2.59
CA HIS A 16 -7.27 -0.25 3.76
C HIS A 16 -7.81 1.17 3.69
N ALA A 17 -8.51 1.59 4.75
CA ALA A 17 -9.08 2.92 4.88
C ALA A 17 -8.01 4.03 4.90
N CYS A 18 -8.44 5.27 4.67
CA CYS A 18 -7.63 6.44 4.92
C CYS A 18 -7.42 6.64 6.43
N GLU A 19 -6.17 6.82 6.87
CA GLU A 19 -5.85 6.91 8.30
C GLU A 19 -6.32 8.23 8.93
N ARG A 20 -6.56 9.25 8.11
CA ARG A 20 -7.08 10.53 8.59
C ARG A 20 -8.60 10.57 8.69
N CYS A 21 -9.31 10.02 7.70
CA CYS A 21 -10.76 10.23 7.60
C CYS A 21 -11.60 8.95 7.49
N GLY A 22 -10.98 7.76 7.48
CA GLY A 22 -11.68 6.47 7.41
C GLY A 22 -12.25 6.10 6.05
N GLU A 23 -12.18 7.00 5.06
CA GLU A 23 -12.73 6.78 3.73
C GLU A 23 -11.91 5.81 2.88
N TYR A 24 -12.59 5.07 2.02
CA TYR A 24 -12.01 4.09 1.08
C TYR A 24 -11.89 4.62 -0.34
N THR A 25 -12.27 5.88 -0.56
CA THR A 25 -12.20 6.52 -1.87
C THR A 25 -10.81 7.12 -2.08
N TYR A 26 -10.12 6.68 -3.14
CA TYR A 26 -8.78 7.16 -3.50
C TYR A 26 -8.78 7.72 -4.92
N LYS A 27 -8.36 8.99 -5.08
CA LYS A 27 -8.21 9.61 -6.41
C LYS A 27 -6.98 9.12 -7.15
N LYS A 28 -5.98 8.59 -6.42
CA LYS A 28 -4.76 7.97 -6.95
C LYS A 28 -4.39 6.81 -6.04
N LEU A 29 -4.03 5.69 -6.64
CA LEU A 29 -3.45 4.53 -5.97
C LEU A 29 -2.46 3.89 -6.93
N VAL A 30 -1.21 3.74 -6.48
CA VAL A 30 -0.14 3.17 -7.29
C VAL A 30 0.58 2.15 -6.45
N VAL A 31 0.74 0.93 -6.96
CA VAL A 31 1.53 -0.14 -6.35
C VAL A 31 2.75 -0.43 -7.21
N ARG A 32 3.91 -0.52 -6.57
CA ARG A 32 5.21 -0.75 -7.22
C ARG A 32 6.02 -1.76 -6.40
N PRO A 33 7.00 -2.45 -7.02
CA PRO A 33 7.98 -3.21 -6.26
C PRO A 33 8.68 -2.30 -5.25
N ALA A 34 8.97 -2.83 -4.06
CA ALA A 34 9.67 -2.11 -3.02
C ALA A 34 11.09 -1.72 -3.46
N SER A 35 11.52 -0.51 -3.07
CA SER A 35 12.91 -0.07 -3.17
C SER A 35 13.82 -0.92 -2.28
N GLU A 36 15.14 -0.73 -2.38
CA GLU A 36 16.10 -1.44 -1.51
C GLU A 36 15.85 -1.14 -0.03
N ALA A 37 15.72 0.14 0.34
CA ALA A 37 15.41 0.56 1.71
C ALA A 37 14.06 0.02 2.22
N GLN A 38 13.06 -0.10 1.34
CA GLN A 38 11.75 -0.66 1.70
C GLN A 38 11.83 -2.18 1.89
N ARG A 39 12.70 -2.87 1.16
CA ARG A 39 12.97 -4.30 1.35
C ARG A 39 13.70 -4.59 2.66
N GLU A 40 14.56 -3.69 3.12
CA GLU A 40 15.22 -3.82 4.43
C GLU A 40 14.22 -3.85 5.58
N VAL A 41 13.08 -3.17 5.45
CA VAL A 41 11.98 -3.22 6.42
C VAL A 41 10.94 -4.31 6.13
N GLY A 42 11.25 -5.24 5.21
CA GLY A 42 10.41 -6.40 4.91
C GLY A 42 9.35 -6.21 3.82
N ALA A 43 9.26 -5.03 3.20
CA ALA A 43 8.29 -4.81 2.13
C ALA A 43 8.74 -5.46 0.81
N THR A 44 7.83 -6.17 0.17
CA THR A 44 7.95 -6.62 -1.22
C THR A 44 7.25 -5.67 -2.19
N TRP A 45 6.11 -5.11 -1.77
CA TRP A 45 5.35 -4.11 -2.51
C TRP A 45 5.25 -2.82 -1.71
N HIS A 46 5.34 -1.71 -2.41
CA HIS A 46 5.11 -0.38 -1.87
C HIS A 46 3.96 0.28 -2.63
N ALA A 47 3.06 0.89 -1.87
CA ALA A 47 1.91 1.59 -2.39
C ALA A 47 1.90 3.05 -1.93
N VAL A 48 1.51 3.93 -2.85
CA VAL A 48 1.17 5.32 -2.56
C VAL A 48 -0.29 5.53 -2.94
N LYS A 49 -1.10 5.98 -1.99
CA LYS A 49 -2.53 6.27 -2.18
C LYS A 49 -2.84 7.69 -1.74
N ILE A 50 -3.65 8.41 -2.53
CA ILE A 50 -4.11 9.75 -2.18
C ILE A 50 -5.62 9.72 -1.98
N CYS A 51 -6.07 10.04 -0.77
CA CYS A 51 -7.48 10.06 -0.42
C CYS A 51 -8.25 11.01 -1.34
N GLY A 52 -9.36 10.53 -1.89
CA GLY A 52 -10.27 11.32 -2.73
C GLY A 52 -11.12 12.32 -1.94
N VAL A 53 -11.19 12.18 -0.61
CA VAL A 53 -12.01 13.03 0.27
C VAL A 53 -11.15 14.08 0.98
N CYS A 54 -10.19 13.66 1.80
CA CYS A 54 -9.38 14.59 2.59
C CYS A 54 -8.03 14.97 1.94
N GLY A 55 -7.69 14.35 0.81
CA GLY A 55 -6.46 14.64 0.06
C GLY A 55 -5.16 14.11 0.68
N LEU A 56 -5.22 13.39 1.81
CA LEU A 56 -4.03 12.81 2.44
C LEU A 56 -3.34 11.84 1.48
N GLU A 57 -2.05 12.06 1.25
CA GLU A 57 -1.14 11.10 0.64
C GLU A 57 -0.63 10.14 1.72
N GLN A 58 -0.69 8.85 1.44
CA GLN A 58 -0.33 7.79 2.36
C GLN A 58 0.53 6.75 1.65
N GLU A 59 1.48 6.21 2.39
CA GLU A 59 2.36 5.14 2.01
C GLU A 59 2.00 3.85 2.76
N LEU A 60 2.09 2.71 2.07
CA LEU A 60 1.80 1.40 2.64
C LEU A 60 2.78 0.38 2.07
N GLY A 61 3.42 -0.40 2.94
CA GLY A 61 4.28 -1.51 2.57
C GLY A 61 3.59 -2.86 2.80
N LEU A 62 3.64 -3.75 1.81
CA LEU A 62 3.19 -5.14 1.93
C LEU A 62 4.37 -6.10 1.78
N ASP A 63 4.42 -7.17 2.56
CA ASP A 63 5.37 -8.25 2.38
C ASP A 63 4.99 -9.21 1.22
N ALA A 64 5.66 -10.36 1.14
CA ALA A 64 5.45 -11.34 0.08
C ALA A 64 4.10 -12.07 0.20
N GLU A 65 3.48 -12.12 1.38
CA GLU A 65 2.20 -12.80 1.64
C GLU A 65 1.01 -11.83 1.57
N GLY A 66 1.29 -10.53 1.69
CA GLY A 66 0.32 -9.45 1.65
C GLY A 66 0.02 -8.85 3.01
N ASP A 67 0.85 -9.11 4.01
CA ASP A 67 0.74 -8.49 5.32
C ASP A 67 1.34 -7.08 5.30
N ILE A 68 0.74 -6.17 6.07
CA ILE A 68 1.22 -4.79 6.18
C ILE A 68 2.47 -4.78 7.06
N VAL A 69 3.57 -4.29 6.49
CA VAL A 69 4.82 -4.07 7.22
C VAL A 69 4.98 -2.62 7.71
N TYR A 70 4.39 -1.66 7.00
CA TYR A 70 4.32 -0.27 7.45
C TYR A 70 3.13 0.47 6.81
N LEU A 71 2.70 1.54 7.48
CA LEU A 71 1.64 2.44 7.05
C LEU A 71 1.96 3.85 7.57
N GLY A 72 1.80 4.88 6.73
CA GLY A 72 2.05 6.28 7.09
C GLY A 72 1.54 7.31 6.09
#